data_AF-A0A7S1PK46-F1
#
_entry.id   AF-A0A7S1PK46-F1
#
_cell.length_a   1.000
_cell.length_b   1.000
_cell.length_c   1.000
_cell.angle_alpha   90.00
_cell.angle_beta   90.00
_cell.angle_gamma   90.00
#
_symmetry.space_group_name_H-M   'P 1'
#
loop_
_entity.id
_entity.type
_entity.pdbx_description
1 polymer ?
#
loop_
_entity_poly.entity_id
_entity_poly.type
_entity_poly.pdbx_seq_one_letter_code
_entity_poly.pdbx_strand_id
1 'polypeptide(L)'
;YYGDVITAYEVDAHIDRDLKFAIGAVAFVAFSLWLHTRSLLVSAISLVLVFSAIPLAYVMTPPAKVTIASFLSLFLIAGIGSDVVFVFFDFWEQSRYHCAEDNAVERLSWLFVHAG
;
A
#
# COMPACT_ATOMS: atom_id res chain seq x y z
N TYR A 1 -24.43 -30.02 -22.20
CA TYR A 1 -23.16 -30.06 -21.46
C TYR A 1 -22.72 -28.63 -21.25
N TYR A 2 -23.00 -28.10 -20.06
CA TYR A 2 -22.87 -26.68 -19.72
C TYR A 2 -21.39 -26.33 -19.51
N GLY A 3 -21.03 -25.12 -19.92
CA GLY A 3 -19.66 -24.70 -20.24
C GLY A 3 -18.75 -24.37 -19.05
N ASP A 4 -18.73 -25.17 -18.00
CA ASP A 4 -17.87 -24.91 -16.81
C ASP A 4 -16.38 -24.80 -17.16
N VAL A 5 -15.90 -25.61 -18.11
CA VAL A 5 -14.48 -25.64 -18.49
C VAL A 5 -14.09 -24.44 -19.35
N ILE A 6 -15.01 -23.93 -20.17
CA ILE A 6 -14.77 -22.77 -21.04
C ILE A 6 -14.81 -21.49 -20.19
N THR A 7 -15.76 -21.39 -19.27
CA THR A 7 -15.87 -20.24 -18.36
C THR A 7 -14.69 -20.19 -17.38
N ALA A 8 -14.20 -21.32 -16.88
CA ALA A 8 -12.99 -21.35 -16.04
C ALA A 8 -11.75 -20.88 -16.81
N TYR A 9 -11.61 -21.25 -18.08
CA TYR A 9 -10.49 -20.83 -18.92
C TYR A 9 -10.53 -19.33 -19.26
N GLU A 10 -11.74 -18.78 -19.51
CA GLU A 10 -11.92 -17.34 -19.69
C GLU A 10 -11.59 -16.56 -18.42
N VAL A 11 -12.01 -17.05 -17.24
CA VAL A 11 -11.71 -16.43 -15.95
C VAL A 11 -10.20 -16.41 -15.67
N ASP A 12 -9.48 -17.51 -15.90
CA ASP A 12 -8.02 -17.55 -15.70
C ASP A 12 -7.28 -16.59 -16.62
N ALA A 13 -7.69 -16.49 -17.90
CA ALA A 13 -7.09 -15.56 -18.85
C ALA A 13 -7.32 -14.10 -18.46
N HIS A 14 -8.49 -13.77 -17.89
CA HIS A 14 -8.78 -12.43 -17.38
C HIS A 14 -7.98 -12.09 -16.12
N ILE A 15 -7.83 -13.05 -15.20
CA ILE A 15 -7.05 -12.86 -13.96
C ILE A 15 -5.56 -12.60 -14.27
N ASP A 16 -4.96 -13.31 -15.22
CA ASP A 16 -3.54 -13.10 -15.58
C ASP A 16 -3.29 -11.68 -16.11
N ARG A 17 -4.24 -11.15 -16.88
CA ARG A 17 -4.15 -9.78 -17.39
C ARG A 17 -4.26 -8.75 -16.27
N ASP A 18 -5.21 -8.94 -15.36
CA ASP A 18 -5.44 -8.02 -14.25
C ASP A 18 -4.28 -8.08 -13.23
N LEU A 19 -3.64 -9.24 -13.07
CA LEU A 19 -2.42 -9.39 -12.27
C LEU A 19 -1.26 -8.58 -12.86
N LYS A 20 -1.07 -8.58 -14.19
CA LYS A 20 -0.03 -7.77 -14.84
C LYS A 20 -0.26 -6.27 -14.62
N PHE A 21 -1.51 -5.82 -14.70
CA PHE A 21 -1.85 -4.43 -14.38
C PHE A 21 -1.63 -4.10 -12.89
N ALA A 22 -1.93 -5.03 -11.99
CA ALA A 22 -1.68 -4.88 -10.56
C ALA A 22 -0.18 -4.73 -10.27
N ILE A 23 0.65 -5.58 -10.85
CA ILE A 23 2.12 -5.49 -10.72
C ILE A 23 2.60 -4.13 -11.23
N GLY A 24 2.11 -3.67 -12.38
CA GLY A 24 2.45 -2.36 -12.94
C GLY A 24 2.08 -1.20 -12.01
N ALA A 25 0.87 -1.22 -11.44
CA ALA A 25 0.43 -0.19 -10.50
C ALA A 25 1.26 -0.17 -9.21
N VAL A 26 1.57 -1.34 -8.65
CA VAL A 26 2.41 -1.47 -7.47
C VAL A 26 3.82 -0.97 -7.74
N ALA A 27 4.40 -1.31 -8.90
CA ALA A 27 5.70 -0.81 -9.31
C ALA A 27 5.71 0.71 -9.46
N PHE A 28 4.63 1.30 -10.02
CA PHE A 28 4.48 2.73 -10.15
C PHE A 28 4.40 3.45 -8.79
N VAL A 29 3.66 2.88 -7.83
CA VAL A 29 3.59 3.39 -6.45
C VAL A 29 4.94 3.28 -5.75
N ALA A 30 5.63 2.14 -5.88
CA ALA A 30 6.97 1.96 -5.31
C ALA A 30 7.97 2.97 -5.89
N PHE A 31 7.90 3.23 -7.21
CA PHE A 31 8.74 4.22 -7.86
C PHE A 31 8.42 5.65 -7.38
N SER A 32 7.14 5.99 -7.26
CA SER A 32 6.71 7.29 -6.72
C SER A 32 7.15 7.50 -5.28
N LEU A 33 7.03 6.46 -4.44
CA LEU A 33 7.56 6.44 -3.07
C LEU A 33 9.06 6.67 -3.04
N TRP A 34 9.81 5.96 -3.89
CA TRP A 34 11.25 6.14 -3.96
C TRP A 34 11.65 7.57 -4.35
N LEU A 35 10.99 8.16 -5.36
CA LEU A 35 11.27 9.53 -5.78
C LEU A 35 10.98 10.56 -4.67
N HIS A 36 9.91 10.38 -3.92
CA HIS A 36 9.51 11.30 -2.86
C HIS A 36 10.40 11.17 -1.61
N THR A 37 10.58 9.95 -1.10
CA THR A 37 11.30 9.70 0.16
C THR A 37 12.82 9.84 0.01
N ARG A 38 13.34 9.80 -1.24
CA ARG A 38 14.79 9.81 -1.58
C ARG A 38 15.63 8.75 -0.86
N SER A 39 14.99 7.78 -0.23
CA SER A 39 15.60 6.69 0.53
C SER A 39 14.90 5.38 0.18
N LEU A 40 15.68 4.45 -0.40
CA LEU A 40 15.19 3.14 -0.82
C LEU A 40 14.71 2.29 0.37
N LEU A 41 15.37 2.39 1.53
CA LEU A 41 15.02 1.62 2.72
C LEU A 41 13.66 2.03 3.28
N VAL A 42 13.43 3.34 3.40
CA VAL A 42 12.15 3.86 3.92
C VAL A 42 11.03 3.52 2.96
N SER A 43 11.22 3.75 1.65
CA SER A 43 10.23 3.37 0.63
C SER A 43 9.89 1.87 0.66
N ALA A 44 10.89 0.99 0.79
CA ALA A 44 10.68 -0.46 0.86
C ALA A 44 9.92 -0.88 2.13
N ILE A 45 10.29 -0.35 3.30
CA ILE A 45 9.62 -0.66 4.56
C ILE A 45 8.17 -0.14 4.55
N SER A 46 7.94 1.06 4.02
CA SER A 46 6.60 1.63 3.86
C SER A 46 5.73 0.75 2.96
N LEU A 47 6.27 0.26 1.85
CA LEU A 47 5.55 -0.63 0.95
C LEU A 47 5.17 -1.94 1.67
N VAL A 48 6.11 -2.54 2.42
CA VAL A 48 5.85 -3.75 3.22
C VAL A 48 4.75 -3.50 4.27
N LEU A 49 4.76 -2.34 4.94
CA LEU A 49 3.70 -1.96 5.88
C LEU A 49 2.33 -1.86 5.20
N VAL A 50 2.24 -1.20 4.05
CA VAL A 50 0.99 -1.10 3.28
C VAL A 50 0.51 -2.48 2.84
N PHE A 51 1.40 -3.35 2.34
CA PHE A 51 1.05 -4.71 1.95
C PHE A 51 0.67 -5.61 3.12
N SER A 52 1.21 -5.37 4.32
CA SER A 52 0.87 -6.14 5.53
C SER A 52 -0.60 -5.98 5.96
N ALA A 53 -1.26 -4.91 5.52
CA ALA A 53 -2.70 -4.72 5.74
C ALA A 53 -3.56 -5.78 5.02
N ILE A 54 -3.08 -6.33 3.90
CA ILE A 54 -3.79 -7.32 3.08
C ILE A 54 -3.94 -8.68 3.79
N PRO A 55 -2.86 -9.34 4.27
CA PRO A 55 -3.00 -10.59 5.01
C PRO A 55 -3.76 -10.37 6.33
N LEU A 56 -3.62 -9.21 6.97
CA LEU A 56 -4.40 -8.89 8.16
C LEU A 56 -5.90 -8.81 7.86
N ALA A 57 -6.28 -8.14 6.77
CA ALA A 57 -7.66 -8.08 6.31
C ALA A 57 -8.19 -9.47 5.91
N TYR A 58 -7.34 -10.31 5.32
CA TYR A 58 -7.70 -11.70 4.98
C TYR A 58 -8.01 -12.54 6.21
N VAL A 59 -7.19 -12.46 7.28
CA VAL A 59 -7.43 -13.20 8.54
C VAL A 59 -8.70 -12.73 9.24
N MET A 60 -9.02 -11.43 9.16
CA MET A 60 -10.20 -10.85 9.79
C MET A 60 -11.50 -11.12 9.01
N THR A 61 -11.42 -11.45 7.72
CA THR A 61 -12.59 -11.59 6.84
C THR A 61 -13.00 -13.06 6.68
N PRO A 62 -14.27 -13.43 6.91
CA PRO A 62 -14.73 -14.79 6.68
C PRO A 62 -14.57 -15.20 5.20
N PRO A 63 -14.17 -16.46 4.90
CA PRO A 63 -13.84 -16.92 3.55
C PRO A 63 -15.02 -16.91 2.56
N ALA A 64 -16.26 -16.72 3.02
CA ALA A 64 -17.45 -16.70 2.19
C ALA A 64 -17.68 -15.38 1.41
N LYS A 65 -16.83 -14.34 1.59
CA LYS A 65 -17.02 -13.01 0.99
C LYS A 65 -15.89 -12.52 0.07
N VAL A 66 -14.86 -13.33 -0.14
CA VAL A 66 -13.80 -13.01 -1.10
C VAL A 66 -14.33 -13.16 -2.52
N THR A 67 -14.55 -12.03 -3.17
CA THR A 67 -15.04 -11.91 -4.55
C THR A 67 -14.02 -11.11 -5.37
N ILE A 68 -14.31 -10.86 -6.65
CA ILE A 68 -13.53 -9.95 -7.52
C ILE A 68 -13.23 -8.60 -6.86
N ALA A 69 -14.04 -8.15 -5.89
CA ALA A 69 -13.79 -6.96 -5.08
C ALA A 69 -12.41 -6.97 -4.37
N SER A 70 -11.87 -8.14 -4.03
CA SER A 70 -10.54 -8.28 -3.41
C SER A 70 -9.40 -7.83 -4.34
N PHE A 71 -9.57 -7.97 -5.66
CA PHE A 71 -8.61 -7.45 -6.63
C PHE A 71 -8.62 -5.93 -6.68
N LEU A 72 -9.80 -5.31 -6.58
CA LEU A 72 -9.93 -3.85 -6.49
C LEU A 72 -9.33 -3.32 -5.17
N SER A 73 -9.49 -4.06 -4.07
CA SER A 73 -8.92 -3.70 -2.77
C SER A 73 -7.39 -3.59 -2.81
N LEU A 74 -6.70 -4.41 -3.60
CA LEU A 74 -5.24 -4.30 -3.80
C LEU A 74 -4.83 -2.92 -4.34
N PHE A 75 -5.53 -2.42 -5.37
CA PHE A 75 -5.26 -1.10 -5.94
C PHE A 75 -5.60 0.03 -4.96
N LEU A 76 -6.72 -0.09 -4.25
CA LEU A 76 -7.15 0.88 -3.24
C LEU A 76 -6.14 0.99 -2.10
N ILE A 77 -5.68 -0.14 -1.56
CA ILE A 77 -4.71 -0.18 -0.46
C ILE A 77 -3.36 0.37 -0.91
N ALA A 78 -2.89 0.01 -2.11
CA ALA A 78 -1.64 0.55 -2.62
C ALA A 78 -1.69 2.08 -2.81
N GLY A 79 -2.77 2.59 -3.39
CA GLY A 79 -2.95 4.03 -3.60
C GLY A 79 -3.11 4.80 -2.29
N ILE A 80 -4.16 4.50 -1.53
CA ILE A 80 -4.48 5.19 -0.28
C ILE A 80 -3.38 4.98 0.77
N GLY A 81 -2.85 3.77 0.88
CA GLY A 81 -1.77 3.45 1.81
C GLY A 81 -0.48 4.23 1.50
N SER A 82 -0.14 4.40 0.22
CA SER A 82 1.01 5.22 -0.16
C SER A 82 0.83 6.71 0.11
N ASP A 83 -0.40 7.23 -0.01
CA ASP A 83 -0.71 8.63 0.26
C ASP A 83 -0.48 9.00 1.73
N VAL A 84 -0.93 8.14 2.65
CA VAL A 84 -0.68 8.32 4.09
C VAL A 84 0.82 8.31 4.40
N VAL A 85 1.59 7.46 3.73
CA VAL A 85 3.05 7.42 3.90
C VAL A 85 3.70 8.73 3.45
N PHE A 86 3.22 9.33 2.35
CA PHE A 86 3.73 10.62 1.88
C PHE A 86 3.49 11.73 2.90
N VAL A 87 2.26 11.85 3.38
CA VAL A 87 1.90 12.85 4.39
C VAL A 87 2.74 12.67 5.66
N PHE A 88 2.87 11.44 6.15
CA PHE A 88 3.65 11.14 7.35
C PHE A 88 5.14 11.45 7.17
N PHE A 89 5.70 11.17 5.99
CA PHE A 89 7.09 11.46 5.67
C PHE A 89 7.34 12.97 5.54
N ASP A 90 6.42 13.71 4.93
CA ASP A 90 6.50 15.17 4.81
C ASP A 90 6.51 15.84 6.19
N PHE A 91 5.60 15.44 7.09
CA PHE A 91 5.62 15.91 8.48
C PHE A 91 6.90 15.51 9.23
N TRP A 92 7.44 14.32 8.97
CA TRP A 92 8.72 13.90 9.55
C TRP A 92 9.89 14.78 9.08
N GLU A 93 9.92 15.16 7.80
CA GLU A 93 10.93 16.08 7.27
C GLU A 93 10.74 17.50 7.83
N GLN A 94 9.50 17.99 7.91
CA GLN A 94 9.18 19.29 8.51
C GLN A 94 9.55 19.39 9.99
N SER A 95 9.42 18.28 10.75
CA SER A 95 9.80 18.23 12.16
C SER A 95 11.29 18.52 12.39
N ARG A 96 12.16 18.25 11.39
CA ARG A 96 13.60 18.54 11.48
C ARG A 96 13.91 20.03 11.54
N TYR A 97 13.03 20.85 10.97
CA TYR A 97 13.20 22.30 10.94
C TYR A 97 12.58 22.98 12.17
N HIS A 98 11.59 22.34 12.81
CA HIS A 98 10.85 22.92 13.93
C HIS A 98 11.32 22.43 15.31
N CYS A 99 11.91 21.25 15.42
CA CYS A 99 12.41 20.67 16.67
C CYS A 99 13.93 20.53 16.65
N ALA A 100 14.57 20.70 17.81
CA ALA A 100 16.01 20.47 17.96
C ALA A 100 16.38 19.01 17.61
N GLU A 101 17.47 18.81 16.85
CA GLU A 101 17.85 17.50 16.29
C GLU A 101 18.06 16.39 17.34
N ASP A 102 18.36 16.73 18.60
CA ASP A 102 18.73 15.77 19.64
C ASP A 102 17.55 15.02 20.30
N ASN A 103 16.31 15.50 20.20
CA ASN A 103 15.16 14.89 20.88
C ASN A 103 14.23 14.13 19.90
N ALA A 104 14.54 12.86 19.62
CA ALA A 104 13.70 11.99 18.78
C ALA A 104 12.27 11.81 19.32
N VAL A 105 12.08 11.82 20.65
CA VAL A 105 10.77 11.71 21.30
C VAL A 105 9.91 12.94 21.03
N GLU A 106 10.52 14.13 21.08
CA GLU A 106 9.83 15.39 20.81
C GLU A 106 9.38 15.47 19.36
N ARG A 107 10.24 15.04 18.42
CA ARG A 107 9.91 14.93 16.99
C ARG A 107 8.77 13.95 16.71
N LEU A 108 8.78 12.79 17.37
CA LEU A 108 7.67 11.83 17.28
C LEU A 108 6.38 12.41 17.84
N SER A 109 6.43 13.09 19.00
CA SER A 109 5.25 13.71 19.60
C SER A 109 4.67 14.82 18.72
N TRP A 110 5.51 15.66 18.12
CA TRP A 110 5.09 16.70 17.18
C TRP A 110 4.44 16.09 15.95
N LEU A 111 5.04 15.02 15.42
CA LEU A 111 4.51 14.30 14.28
C LEU A 111 3.13 13.72 14.59
N PHE A 112 2.97 13.00 15.71
CA PHE A 112 1.68 12.41 16.08
C PHE A 112 0.58 13.45 16.29
N VAL A 113 0.92 14.66 16.74
CA VAL A 113 -0.04 15.75 16.94
C VAL A 113 -0.49 16.39 15.62
N HIS A 114 0.34 16.39 14.58
CA HIS A 114 0.04 17.05 13.31
C HIS A 114 -0.39 16.10 12.19
N ALA A 115 0.06 14.84 12.23
CA ALA A 115 -0.19 13.83 11.21
C ALA A 115 -1.20 12.75 11.61
N GLY A 116 -1.54 12.64 12.90
CA GLY A 116 -2.47 11.64 13.46
C GLY A 116 -3.82 12.23 13.82
#